data_AF-A0A8X6MS98-F1
#
_entry.id   AF-A0A8X6MS98-F1
#
_cell.length_a   1.000
_cell.length_b   1.000
_cell.length_c   1.000
_cell.angle_alpha   90.00
_cell.angle_beta   90.00
_cell.angle_gamma   90.00
#
_symmetry.space_group_name_H-M   'P 1'
#
loop_
_entity.id
_entity.type
_entity.pdbx_description
1 polymer ?
#
loop_
_entity_poly.entity_id
_entity_poly.type
_entity_poly.pdbx_seq_one_letter_code
_entity_poly.pdbx_strand_id
1 'polypeptide(L)'
;MSVVEDITSSLRDKRINILQKLEVVDASIAKDILHDCDIVFCTLTSASSQGPLKYVNKNHFDVCIIDECSQAIEAACWIPLHMVKKCILAGDHNQLPPIILSKKAAKAGLKVTMMERLLKLHGDCIKIMLTTQYRMNQVIMQFPSKYLYENRLVAHDSVRSWLLKDLKGVKCNRNTTAPLLLIDTTGYDMHELRLEGNASRCNEGEADLVYLHVNGLVESGMSPADIGVITPYKLQAGLIKSRLGMKYPSLEINCVDGFQGREKEAIVLSLVRSNTRGEVGFLAENQRINVAITRAKRHLAIVCDRSTISCNRFLNTFIDYCIKNGEVRAAFQCEGDIDVGQNIKQNILFTETESMLQKINFHTKEANRYADAKHFPFGVVKNFEIHSTPTFSTLRHAIYEVQFVRFGDFLEQALYQ
;
A
#
# COMPACT_ATOMS: atom_id res chain seq x y z
N MET A 1 20.64 12.85 -53.49
CA MET A 1 20.23 13.41 -52.18
C MET A 1 18.92 14.16 -52.29
N SER A 2 18.73 15.10 -53.23
CA SER A 2 17.47 15.87 -53.36
C SER A 2 16.20 15.02 -53.53
N VAL A 3 16.22 14.00 -54.39
CA VAL A 3 15.05 13.12 -54.62
C VAL A 3 14.62 12.36 -53.36
N VAL A 4 15.58 11.98 -52.51
CA VAL A 4 15.30 11.28 -51.25
C VAL A 4 14.71 12.26 -50.23
N GLU A 5 15.23 13.49 -50.15
CA GLU A 5 14.69 14.55 -49.30
C GLU A 5 13.26 14.94 -49.70
N ASP A 6 12.98 15.06 -51.01
CA ASP A 6 11.65 15.37 -51.54
C ASP A 6 10.63 14.26 -51.23
N ILE A 7 11.02 12.98 -51.41
CA ILE A 7 10.17 11.84 -51.03
C ILE A 7 9.92 11.83 -49.53
N THR A 8 10.93 12.10 -48.71
CA THR A 8 10.81 12.11 -47.25
C THR A 8 9.89 13.24 -46.77
N SER A 9 9.97 14.42 -47.39
CA SER A 9 9.07 15.55 -47.12
C SER A 9 7.63 15.22 -47.49
N SER A 10 7.41 14.68 -48.70
CA SER A 10 6.07 14.29 -49.16
C SER A 10 5.41 13.23 -48.27
N LEU A 11 6.19 12.25 -47.77
CA LEU A 11 5.70 11.25 -46.83
C LEU A 11 5.36 11.86 -45.46
N ARG A 12 6.13 12.85 -44.99
CA ARG A 12 5.81 13.60 -43.76
C ARG A 12 4.50 14.38 -43.91
N ASP A 13 4.31 15.08 -45.01
CA ASP A 13 3.10 15.87 -45.26
C ASP A 13 1.85 14.97 -45.38
N LYS A 14 1.98 13.82 -46.07
CA LYS A 14 0.91 12.81 -46.12
C LYS A 14 0.58 12.27 -44.73
N ARG A 15 1.60 11.97 -43.90
CA ARG A 15 1.40 11.53 -42.51
C ARG A 15 0.68 12.59 -41.68
N ILE A 16 1.09 13.86 -41.78
CA ILE A 16 0.43 14.96 -41.05
C ILE A 16 -1.04 15.09 -41.47
N ASN A 17 -1.33 15.02 -42.77
CA ASN A 17 -2.71 15.12 -43.28
C ASN A 17 -3.58 13.94 -42.81
N ILE A 18 -3.03 12.72 -42.80
CA ILE A 18 -3.74 11.54 -42.26
C ILE A 18 -4.02 11.72 -40.76
N LEU A 19 -3.03 12.18 -39.98
CA LEU A 19 -3.22 12.42 -38.54
C LEU A 19 -4.29 13.48 -38.27
N GLN A 20 -4.29 14.58 -39.03
CA GLN A 20 -5.34 15.62 -38.92
C GLN A 20 -6.74 15.08 -39.25
N LYS A 21 -6.86 14.24 -40.29
CA LYS A 21 -8.13 13.60 -40.64
C LYS A 21 -8.61 12.65 -39.53
N LEU A 22 -7.70 11.87 -38.95
CA LEU A 22 -8.02 10.99 -37.83
C LEU A 22 -8.52 11.80 -36.61
N GLU A 23 -7.84 12.89 -36.26
CA GLU A 23 -8.26 13.75 -35.15
C GLU A 23 -9.67 14.34 -35.35
N VAL A 24 -10.02 14.72 -36.58
CA VAL A 24 -11.36 15.23 -36.91
C VAL A 24 -12.42 14.14 -36.77
N VAL A 25 -12.13 12.92 -37.25
CA VAL A 25 -13.04 11.78 -37.15
C VAL A 25 -13.22 11.37 -35.69
N ASP A 26 -12.14 11.25 -34.92
CA ASP A 26 -12.18 10.92 -33.49
C ASP A 26 -12.96 11.96 -32.70
N ALA A 27 -12.78 13.25 -33.02
CA ALA A 27 -13.53 14.33 -32.41
C ALA A 27 -15.04 14.25 -32.70
N SER A 28 -15.42 13.90 -33.93
CA SER A 28 -16.82 13.72 -34.32
C SER A 28 -17.44 12.55 -33.55
N ILE A 29 -16.78 11.40 -33.54
CA ILE A 29 -17.25 10.20 -32.84
C ILE A 29 -17.39 10.48 -31.34
N ALA A 30 -16.39 11.10 -30.71
CA ALA A 30 -16.43 11.44 -29.30
C ALA A 30 -17.60 12.40 -28.99
N LYS A 31 -17.84 13.38 -29.85
CA LYS A 31 -18.96 14.31 -29.70
C LYS A 31 -20.31 13.60 -29.75
N ASP A 32 -20.52 12.75 -30.75
CA ASP A 32 -21.78 12.03 -30.94
C ASP A 32 -22.06 11.10 -29.75
N ILE A 33 -21.04 10.33 -29.32
CA ILE A 33 -21.15 9.46 -28.14
C ILE A 33 -21.50 10.28 -26.90
N LEU A 34 -20.79 11.38 -26.63
CA LEU A 34 -21.04 12.18 -25.42
C LEU A 34 -22.40 12.88 -25.43
N HIS A 35 -22.91 13.22 -26.61
CA HIS A 35 -24.22 13.85 -26.75
C HIS A 35 -25.35 12.85 -26.44
N ASP A 36 -25.19 11.60 -26.88
CA ASP A 36 -26.21 10.56 -26.75
C ASP A 36 -26.11 9.75 -25.45
N CYS A 37 -25.01 9.91 -24.69
CA CYS A 37 -24.81 9.22 -23.41
C CYS A 37 -25.58 9.90 -22.26
N ASP A 38 -26.37 9.10 -21.53
CA ASP A 38 -27.03 9.54 -20.29
C ASP A 38 -26.03 9.76 -19.13
N ILE A 39 -24.98 8.94 -19.06
CA ILE A 39 -24.01 8.93 -17.95
C ILE A 39 -22.59 8.79 -18.50
N VAL A 40 -21.70 9.68 -18.03
CA VAL A 40 -20.27 9.64 -18.37
C VAL A 40 -19.44 9.49 -17.09
N PHE A 41 -18.62 8.44 -17.04
CA PHE A 41 -17.64 8.23 -15.97
C PHE A 41 -16.27 8.76 -16.39
N CYS A 42 -15.67 9.59 -15.55
CA CYS A 42 -14.31 10.07 -15.76
C CYS A 42 -13.66 10.46 -14.43
N THR A 43 -12.33 10.57 -14.41
CA THR A 43 -11.63 11.16 -13.27
C THR A 43 -11.79 12.68 -13.27
N LEU A 44 -11.61 13.31 -12.10
CA LEU A 44 -11.73 14.77 -11.95
C LEU A 44 -10.86 15.54 -12.97
N THR A 45 -9.64 15.09 -13.23
CA THR A 45 -8.72 15.76 -14.16
C THR A 45 -9.05 15.49 -15.62
N SER A 46 -9.57 14.29 -15.94
CA SER A 46 -10.06 13.96 -17.28
C SER A 46 -11.28 14.79 -17.70
N ALA A 47 -12.04 15.31 -16.74
CA ALA A 47 -13.16 16.23 -16.96
C ALA A 47 -12.74 17.66 -17.35
N SER A 48 -11.44 17.91 -17.55
CA SER A 48 -10.94 19.23 -17.94
C SER A 48 -11.37 19.63 -19.35
N SER A 49 -11.22 20.92 -19.66
CA SER A 49 -11.47 21.50 -20.98
C SER A 49 -10.53 21.00 -22.09
N GLN A 50 -9.46 20.28 -21.75
CA GLN A 50 -8.59 19.61 -22.72
C GLN A 50 -9.00 18.14 -22.95
N GLY A 51 -9.81 17.58 -22.06
CA GLY A 51 -10.33 16.22 -22.15
C GLY A 51 -11.54 16.06 -23.08
N PRO A 52 -12.14 14.86 -23.12
CA PRO A 52 -13.28 14.58 -24.01
C PRO A 52 -14.49 15.47 -23.77
N LEU A 53 -14.69 15.97 -22.54
CA LEU A 53 -15.83 16.85 -22.21
C LEU A 53 -15.81 18.20 -22.95
N LYS A 54 -14.71 18.56 -23.62
CA LYS A 54 -14.65 19.76 -24.48
C LYS A 54 -15.64 19.71 -25.66
N TYR A 55 -16.10 18.51 -26.03
CA TYR A 55 -17.03 18.32 -27.15
C TYR A 55 -18.50 18.54 -26.78
N VAL A 56 -18.82 18.70 -25.49
CA VAL A 56 -20.17 19.02 -25.01
C VAL A 56 -20.23 20.43 -24.45
N ASN A 57 -21.40 21.05 -24.56
CA ASN A 57 -21.62 22.39 -24.03
C ASN A 57 -21.70 22.37 -22.50
N LYS A 58 -21.45 23.52 -21.88
CA LYS A 58 -21.76 23.72 -20.46
C LYS A 58 -23.25 23.48 -20.20
N ASN A 59 -23.56 22.79 -19.10
CA ASN A 59 -24.89 22.34 -18.73
C ASN A 59 -25.51 21.30 -19.68
N HIS A 60 -24.72 20.61 -20.51
CA HIS A 60 -25.19 19.41 -21.21
C HIS A 60 -25.61 18.32 -20.21
N PHE A 61 -24.82 18.15 -19.15
CA PHE A 61 -25.18 17.30 -18.01
C PHE A 61 -25.80 18.15 -16.89
N ASP A 62 -26.88 17.68 -16.30
CA ASP A 62 -27.59 18.38 -15.22
C ASP A 62 -26.89 18.25 -13.87
N VAL A 63 -26.31 17.07 -13.61
CA VAL A 63 -25.79 16.67 -12.29
C VAL A 63 -24.38 16.10 -12.43
N CYS A 64 -23.46 16.57 -11.59
CA CYS A 64 -22.16 15.92 -11.36
C CYS A 64 -22.19 15.15 -10.04
N ILE A 65 -21.86 13.87 -10.08
CA ILE A 65 -21.65 13.05 -8.88
C ILE A 65 -20.13 12.87 -8.72
N ILE A 66 -19.58 13.31 -7.59
CA ILE A 66 -18.18 13.10 -7.25
C ILE A 66 -18.14 12.06 -6.13
N ASP A 67 -17.78 10.84 -6.47
CA ASP A 67 -17.50 9.79 -5.50
C ASP A 67 -16.08 9.91 -4.94
N GLU A 68 -15.86 9.38 -3.74
CA GLU A 68 -14.60 9.51 -2.98
C GLU A 68 -14.08 10.96 -2.88
N CYS A 69 -15.01 11.92 -2.77
CA CYS A 69 -14.70 13.36 -2.73
C CYS A 69 -13.79 13.74 -1.55
N SER A 70 -13.82 12.98 -0.45
CA SER A 70 -12.95 13.18 0.70
C SER A 70 -11.47 12.87 0.43
N GLN A 71 -11.12 12.27 -0.71
CA GLN A 71 -9.74 12.02 -1.12
C GLN A 71 -9.24 12.98 -2.20
N ALA A 72 -10.12 13.84 -2.71
CA ALA A 72 -9.78 14.83 -3.69
C ALA A 72 -9.38 16.15 -3.02
N ILE A 73 -8.36 16.81 -3.56
CA ILE A 73 -8.14 18.23 -3.25
C ILE A 73 -9.30 19.04 -3.82
N GLU A 74 -9.75 20.06 -3.08
CA GLU A 74 -10.88 20.88 -3.48
C GLU A 74 -10.71 21.48 -4.89
N ALA A 75 -9.49 21.89 -5.25
CA ALA A 75 -9.19 22.43 -6.58
C ALA A 75 -9.52 21.44 -7.72
N ALA A 76 -9.34 20.14 -7.52
CA ALA A 76 -9.65 19.13 -8.54
C ALA A 76 -11.17 18.94 -8.70
N CYS A 77 -11.95 19.04 -7.61
CA CYS A 77 -13.41 18.95 -7.66
C CYS A 77 -14.02 20.06 -8.52
N TRP A 78 -13.41 21.26 -8.55
CA TRP A 78 -13.91 22.38 -9.35
C TRP A 78 -13.83 22.16 -10.87
N ILE A 79 -13.02 21.19 -11.34
CA ILE A 79 -12.85 20.90 -12.77
C ILE A 79 -14.20 20.47 -13.40
N PRO A 80 -14.85 19.38 -12.96
CA PRO A 80 -16.16 19.00 -13.51
C PRO A 80 -17.31 19.92 -13.04
N LEU A 81 -17.21 20.52 -11.85
CA LEU A 81 -18.32 21.30 -11.28
C LEU A 81 -18.66 22.56 -12.07
N HIS A 82 -17.71 23.11 -12.83
CA HIS A 82 -18.01 24.27 -13.68
C HIS A 82 -18.95 23.95 -14.85
N MET A 83 -19.14 22.65 -15.17
CA MET A 83 -19.92 22.18 -16.32
C MET A 83 -21.38 21.88 -15.99
N VAL A 84 -21.77 21.86 -14.71
CA VAL A 84 -23.10 21.44 -14.25
C VAL A 84 -23.75 22.48 -13.34
N LYS A 85 -25.06 22.33 -13.07
CA LYS A 85 -25.81 23.20 -12.14
C LYS A 85 -26.00 22.58 -10.76
N LYS A 86 -26.00 21.25 -10.66
CA LYS A 86 -26.19 20.51 -9.42
C LYS A 86 -25.03 19.55 -9.20
N CYS A 87 -24.62 19.37 -7.95
CA CYS A 87 -23.64 18.36 -7.58
C CYS A 87 -24.11 17.49 -6.42
N ILE A 88 -23.61 16.26 -6.40
CA ILE A 88 -23.73 15.32 -5.28
C ILE A 88 -22.31 14.88 -4.94
N LEU A 89 -21.90 15.12 -3.69
CA LEU A 89 -20.60 14.70 -3.19
C LEU A 89 -20.81 13.45 -2.33
N ALA A 90 -20.18 12.34 -2.73
CA ALA A 90 -20.13 11.12 -1.96
C ALA A 90 -18.69 10.88 -1.47
N GLY A 91 -18.56 10.30 -0.28
CA GLY A 91 -17.27 10.04 0.34
C GLY A 91 -17.37 9.98 1.85
N ASP A 92 -16.22 9.83 2.49
CA ASP A 92 -16.10 9.70 3.93
C ASP A 92 -14.92 10.52 4.45
N HIS A 93 -15.21 11.63 5.13
CA HIS A 93 -14.21 12.53 5.70
C HIS A 93 -13.49 11.93 6.93
N ASN A 94 -13.98 10.81 7.48
CA ASN A 94 -13.31 10.05 8.52
C ASN A 94 -12.35 8.98 7.96
N GLN A 95 -12.25 8.84 6.64
CA GLN A 95 -11.25 8.00 5.96
C GLN A 95 -10.07 8.86 5.44
N LEU A 96 -9.28 8.32 4.51
CA LEU A 96 -8.05 8.95 4.05
C LEU A 96 -8.32 10.30 3.36
N PRO A 97 -7.57 11.36 3.73
CA PRO A 97 -7.60 12.65 3.05
C PRO A 97 -6.69 12.61 1.80
N PRO A 98 -6.74 13.63 0.93
CA PRO A 98 -5.79 13.75 -0.18
C PRO A 98 -4.33 13.72 0.29
N ILE A 99 -3.47 13.04 -0.47
CA ILE A 99 -2.04 12.98 -0.21
C ILE A 99 -1.38 14.30 -0.63
N ILE A 100 -0.92 15.08 0.35
CA ILE A 100 -0.20 16.33 0.11
C ILE A 100 1.28 16.18 0.49
N LEU A 101 2.17 16.22 -0.51
CA LEU A 101 3.61 16.06 -0.29
C LEU A 101 4.21 17.23 0.51
N SER A 102 3.78 18.47 0.21
CA SER A 102 4.26 19.65 0.91
C SER A 102 3.55 19.82 2.25
N LYS A 103 4.28 19.55 3.35
CA LYS A 103 3.77 19.78 4.71
C LYS A 103 3.32 21.23 4.94
N LYS A 104 3.99 22.19 4.30
CA LYS A 104 3.62 23.62 4.35
C LYS A 104 2.26 23.85 3.69
N ALA A 105 2.04 23.30 2.49
CA ALA A 105 0.77 23.44 1.78
C ALA A 105 -0.38 22.71 2.51
N ALA A 106 -0.12 21.51 3.05
CA ALA A 106 -1.08 20.77 3.86
C ALA A 106 -1.55 21.61 5.06
N LYS A 107 -0.60 22.19 5.81
CA LYS A 107 -0.88 23.09 6.95
C LYS A 107 -1.60 24.38 6.53
N ALA A 108 -1.31 24.89 5.32
CA ALA A 108 -1.95 26.08 4.77
C ALA A 108 -3.39 25.83 4.26
N GLY A 109 -3.90 24.60 4.34
CA GLY A 109 -5.29 24.26 4.04
C GLY A 109 -5.50 23.37 2.82
N LEU A 110 -4.46 23.01 2.06
CA LEU A 110 -4.61 22.16 0.87
C LEU A 110 -5.11 20.74 1.19
N LYS A 111 -4.99 20.31 2.45
CA LYS A 111 -5.51 19.03 2.94
C LYS A 111 -7.03 19.07 3.19
N VAL A 112 -7.62 20.25 3.37
CA VAL A 112 -9.05 20.40 3.63
C VAL A 112 -9.82 20.11 2.34
N THR A 113 -10.70 19.12 2.39
CA THR A 113 -11.47 18.70 1.21
C THR A 113 -12.70 19.58 1.02
N MET A 114 -13.26 19.57 -0.20
CA MET A 114 -14.52 20.27 -0.48
C MET A 114 -15.64 19.78 0.44
N MET A 115 -15.73 18.47 0.69
CA MET A 115 -16.70 17.87 1.59
C MET A 115 -16.56 18.41 3.02
N GLU A 116 -15.35 18.38 3.59
CA GLU A 116 -15.08 18.91 4.94
C GLU A 116 -15.43 20.40 5.04
N ARG A 117 -15.04 21.22 4.05
CA ARG A 117 -15.32 22.66 4.04
C ARG A 117 -16.81 22.93 3.98
N LEU A 118 -17.55 22.25 3.12
CA LEU A 118 -19.00 22.44 2.97
C LEU A 118 -19.76 21.97 4.21
N LEU A 119 -19.39 20.84 4.82
CA LEU A 119 -19.95 20.39 6.09
C LEU A 119 -19.72 21.40 7.21
N LYS A 120 -18.53 22.03 7.25
CA LYS A 120 -18.25 23.10 8.22
C LYS A 120 -19.10 24.36 8.00
N LEU A 121 -19.40 24.70 6.75
CA LEU A 121 -20.16 25.91 6.38
C LEU A 121 -21.67 25.74 6.56
N HIS A 122 -22.21 24.60 6.16
CA HIS A 122 -23.65 24.37 6.10
C HIS A 122 -24.16 23.43 7.20
N GLY A 123 -23.26 22.72 7.89
CA GLY A 123 -23.62 21.74 8.90
C GLY A 123 -24.24 20.47 8.31
N ASP A 124 -24.99 19.76 9.15
CA ASP A 124 -25.52 18.44 8.82
C ASP A 124 -26.74 18.47 7.87
N CYS A 125 -27.31 19.64 7.58
CA CYS A 125 -28.49 19.75 6.71
C CYS A 125 -28.21 19.37 5.24
N ILE A 126 -26.95 19.38 4.83
CA ILE A 126 -26.50 18.95 3.49
C ILE A 126 -25.95 17.51 3.47
N LYS A 127 -25.97 16.82 4.62
CA LYS A 127 -25.33 15.51 4.81
C LYS A 127 -26.37 14.43 5.02
N ILE A 128 -26.25 13.35 4.25
CA ILE A 128 -26.95 12.09 4.52
C ILE A 128 -25.88 11.06 4.86
N MET A 129 -25.97 10.46 6.04
CA MET A 129 -25.07 9.38 6.46
C MET A 129 -25.76 8.03 6.29
N LEU A 130 -25.15 7.14 5.52
CA LEU A 130 -25.58 5.74 5.44
C LEU A 130 -25.16 5.03 6.74
N THR A 131 -26.11 4.38 7.42
CA THR A 131 -25.89 3.80 8.75
C THR A 131 -25.77 2.29 8.75
N THR A 132 -26.41 1.59 7.82
CA THR A 132 -26.34 0.12 7.75
C THR A 132 -25.12 -0.31 6.94
N GLN A 133 -24.25 -1.13 7.52
CA GLN A 133 -23.06 -1.67 6.87
C GLN A 133 -23.19 -3.18 6.64
N TYR A 134 -22.63 -3.63 5.51
CA TYR A 134 -22.74 -5.01 5.00
C TYR A 134 -21.38 -5.70 4.85
N ARG A 135 -20.36 -5.24 5.60
CA ARG A 135 -18.97 -5.74 5.51
C ARG A 135 -18.48 -6.35 6.81
N MET A 136 -18.52 -5.64 7.91
CA MET A 136 -17.77 -6.04 9.10
C MET A 136 -18.65 -6.89 10.03
N ASN A 137 -18.04 -7.89 10.66
CA ASN A 137 -18.55 -8.44 11.91
C ASN A 137 -18.83 -7.28 12.91
N GLN A 138 -19.90 -7.38 13.69
CA GLN A 138 -20.30 -6.32 14.62
C GLN A 138 -19.17 -5.94 15.59
N VAL A 139 -18.38 -6.91 16.07
CA VAL A 139 -17.28 -6.68 17.00
C VAL A 139 -16.19 -5.81 16.36
N ILE A 140 -15.92 -5.98 15.07
CA ILE A 140 -14.96 -5.14 14.32
C ILE A 140 -15.55 -3.75 14.10
N MET A 141 -16.81 -3.68 13.64
CA MET A 141 -17.51 -2.43 13.31
C MET A 141 -17.68 -1.50 14.52
N GLN A 142 -17.91 -2.05 15.70
CA GLN A 142 -18.36 -1.26 16.85
C GLN A 142 -17.31 -0.28 17.37
N PHE A 143 -16.01 -0.55 17.17
CA PHE A 143 -14.96 0.43 17.48
C PHE A 143 -15.00 1.65 16.53
N PRO A 144 -14.84 1.51 15.19
CA PRO A 144 -15.00 2.64 14.28
C PRO A 144 -16.33 3.37 14.48
N SER A 145 -17.44 2.62 14.61
CA SER A 145 -18.77 3.17 14.85
C SER A 145 -18.77 4.16 16.02
N LYS A 146 -18.30 3.73 17.19
CA LYS A 146 -18.32 4.53 18.41
C LYS A 146 -17.42 5.76 18.35
N TYR A 147 -16.19 5.61 17.84
CA TYR A 147 -15.16 6.64 17.96
C TYR A 147 -15.06 7.59 16.77
N LEU A 148 -15.60 7.21 15.61
CA LEU A 148 -15.48 7.98 14.37
C LEU A 148 -16.83 8.30 13.73
N TYR A 149 -17.89 7.57 14.08
CA TYR A 149 -19.19 7.67 13.42
C TYR A 149 -20.35 7.85 14.42
N GLU A 150 -20.05 8.42 15.60
CA GLU A 150 -21.06 8.79 16.63
C GLU A 150 -21.96 7.61 17.04
N ASN A 151 -21.43 6.39 16.98
CA ASN A 151 -22.13 5.13 17.25
C ASN A 151 -23.36 4.88 16.34
N ARG A 152 -23.40 5.48 15.14
CA ARG A 152 -24.54 5.37 14.22
C ARG A 152 -24.46 4.19 13.25
N LEU A 153 -23.32 3.50 13.14
CA LEU A 153 -23.22 2.34 12.24
C LEU A 153 -23.88 1.11 12.86
N VAL A 154 -24.67 0.42 12.05
CA VAL A 154 -25.40 -0.81 12.38
C VAL A 154 -24.97 -1.93 11.44
N ALA A 155 -24.56 -3.07 11.99
CA ALA A 155 -24.23 -4.24 11.20
C ALA A 155 -25.52 -4.90 10.70
N HIS A 156 -25.64 -5.11 9.40
CA HIS A 156 -26.73 -5.89 8.84
C HIS A 156 -26.67 -7.34 9.34
N ASP A 157 -27.83 -8.00 9.50
CA ASP A 157 -27.92 -9.35 10.08
C ASP A 157 -27.08 -10.38 9.31
N SER A 158 -26.90 -10.20 8.00
CA SER A 158 -26.08 -11.09 7.15
C SER A 158 -24.59 -11.10 7.52
N VAL A 159 -24.09 -10.07 8.21
CA VAL A 159 -22.65 -9.93 8.56
C VAL A 159 -22.41 -9.80 10.05
N ARG A 160 -23.46 -9.56 10.84
CA ARG A 160 -23.38 -9.20 12.25
C ARG A 160 -22.50 -10.14 13.07
N SER A 161 -22.66 -11.45 12.88
CA SER A 161 -22.00 -12.50 13.68
C SER A 161 -21.07 -13.39 12.86
N TRP A 162 -20.81 -13.06 11.60
CA TRP A 162 -20.10 -13.96 10.70
C TRP A 162 -18.60 -14.09 11.07
N LEU A 163 -18.06 -15.30 10.93
CA LEU A 163 -16.69 -15.66 11.28
C LEU A 163 -16.01 -16.41 10.13
N LEU A 164 -14.69 -16.52 10.18
CA LEU A 164 -13.92 -17.25 9.16
C LEU A 164 -14.30 -18.72 9.10
N LYS A 165 -14.57 -19.36 10.25
CA LYS A 165 -15.01 -20.77 10.31
C LYS A 165 -16.32 -21.05 9.56
N ASP A 166 -17.11 -20.02 9.26
CA ASP A 166 -18.38 -20.16 8.54
C ASP A 166 -18.17 -20.18 7.01
N LEU A 167 -16.94 -19.91 6.54
CA LEU A 167 -16.58 -20.06 5.13
C LEU A 167 -16.43 -21.54 4.77
N LYS A 168 -16.91 -21.91 3.58
CA LYS A 168 -16.84 -23.28 3.08
C LYS A 168 -15.38 -23.73 2.97
N GLY A 169 -15.05 -24.86 3.60
CA GLY A 169 -13.71 -25.45 3.57
C GLY A 169 -12.74 -24.92 4.62
N VAL A 170 -13.16 -23.96 5.45
CA VAL A 170 -12.35 -23.42 6.54
C VAL A 170 -12.59 -24.22 7.82
N LYS A 171 -11.52 -24.72 8.43
CA LYS A 171 -11.55 -25.48 9.68
C LYS A 171 -11.89 -24.57 10.85
N CYS A 172 -12.70 -25.08 11.78
CA CYS A 172 -12.95 -24.42 13.06
C CYS A 172 -11.76 -24.65 14.00
N ASN A 173 -11.01 -23.59 14.31
CA ASN A 173 -9.93 -23.60 15.29
C ASN A 173 -9.71 -22.18 15.84
N ARG A 174 -8.75 -22.02 16.74
CA ARG A 174 -8.46 -20.74 17.39
C ARG A 174 -8.15 -19.59 16.42
N ASN A 175 -7.68 -19.84 15.21
CA ASN A 175 -7.36 -18.79 14.23
C ASN A 175 -8.61 -18.32 13.47
N THR A 176 -9.69 -19.09 13.49
CA THR A 176 -10.88 -18.85 12.65
C THR A 176 -12.16 -18.58 13.46
N THR A 177 -12.10 -18.70 14.78
CA THR A 177 -13.24 -18.54 15.70
C THR A 177 -13.42 -17.14 16.28
N ALA A 178 -12.38 -16.29 16.26
CA ALA A 178 -12.44 -14.94 16.81
C ALA A 178 -12.56 -13.90 15.69
N PRO A 179 -13.45 -12.90 15.78
CA PRO A 179 -13.52 -11.82 14.81
C PRO A 179 -12.43 -10.76 15.02
N LEU A 180 -11.89 -10.69 16.24
CA LEU A 180 -10.87 -9.73 16.63
C LEU A 180 -9.80 -10.45 17.45
N LEU A 181 -8.54 -10.31 17.04
CA LEU A 181 -7.38 -10.91 17.68
C LEU A 181 -6.31 -9.84 17.91
N LEU A 182 -5.77 -9.76 19.12
CA LEU A 182 -4.62 -8.94 19.47
C LEU A 182 -3.44 -9.85 19.82
N ILE A 183 -2.36 -9.71 19.07
CA ILE A 183 -1.07 -10.36 19.33
C ILE A 183 -0.14 -9.30 19.92
N ASP A 184 0.11 -9.40 21.21
CA ASP A 184 0.91 -8.45 21.98
C ASP A 184 2.40 -8.85 22.00
N THR A 185 3.25 -7.90 21.60
CA THR A 185 4.72 -8.05 21.58
C THR A 185 5.41 -7.35 22.74
N THR A 186 4.67 -6.74 23.68
CA THR A 186 5.26 -6.09 24.86
C THR A 186 6.08 -7.08 25.70
N GLY A 187 7.34 -6.72 25.96
CA GLY A 187 8.26 -7.50 26.79
C GLY A 187 9.02 -8.63 26.09
N TYR A 188 8.95 -8.71 24.75
CA TYR A 188 9.63 -9.74 23.95
C TYR A 188 10.80 -9.20 23.11
N ASP A 189 11.34 -8.02 23.45
CA ASP A 189 12.46 -7.36 22.75
C ASP A 189 12.31 -7.23 21.22
N MET A 190 11.06 -7.20 20.73
CA MET A 190 10.72 -7.00 19.32
C MET A 190 10.72 -5.52 18.96
N HIS A 191 11.90 -4.91 18.90
CA HIS A 191 12.04 -3.47 18.70
C HIS A 191 11.95 -3.03 17.23
N GLU A 192 11.55 -1.77 17.01
CA GLU A 192 11.55 -1.19 15.68
C GLU A 192 12.97 -0.93 15.17
N LEU A 193 13.20 -1.21 13.89
CA LEU A 193 14.43 -0.92 13.17
C LEU A 193 14.23 0.25 12.21
N ARG A 194 15.32 0.98 11.99
CA ARG A 194 15.43 2.05 11.00
C ARG A 194 16.67 1.82 10.15
N LEU A 195 16.50 1.83 8.83
CA LEU A 195 17.63 1.93 7.90
C LEU A 195 18.14 3.37 7.82
N GLU A 196 19.46 3.54 7.85
CA GLU A 196 20.10 4.85 7.67
C GLU A 196 19.68 5.49 6.34
N GLY A 197 19.45 6.81 6.35
CA GLY A 197 18.94 7.54 5.19
C GLY A 197 17.45 7.31 4.86
N ASN A 198 16.76 6.35 5.50
CA ASN A 198 15.34 6.10 5.30
C ASN A 198 14.50 6.58 6.50
N ALA A 199 13.35 7.20 6.23
CA ALA A 199 12.39 7.62 7.24
C ALA A 199 11.44 6.49 7.68
N SER A 200 11.33 5.41 6.90
CA SER A 200 10.48 4.26 7.19
C SER A 200 11.01 3.43 8.37
N ARG A 201 10.15 2.59 8.93
CA ARG A 201 10.45 1.63 10.01
C ARG A 201 10.04 0.22 9.59
N CYS A 202 10.68 -0.78 10.19
CA CYS A 202 10.23 -2.17 10.17
C CYS A 202 10.45 -2.80 11.55
N ASN A 203 9.88 -3.97 11.77
CA ASN A 203 9.99 -4.77 12.98
C ASN A 203 9.99 -6.24 12.56
N GLU A 204 11.13 -6.91 12.74
CA GLU A 204 11.32 -8.30 12.33
C GLU A 204 10.45 -9.26 13.14
N GLY A 205 10.37 -9.07 14.45
CA GLY A 205 9.54 -9.90 15.32
C GLY A 205 8.05 -9.81 14.97
N GLU A 206 7.53 -8.60 14.74
CA GLU A 206 6.15 -8.46 14.26
C GLU A 206 5.93 -9.12 12.89
N ALA A 207 6.90 -9.02 11.98
CA ALA A 207 6.80 -9.67 10.68
C ALA A 207 6.81 -11.21 10.79
N ASP A 208 7.45 -11.78 11.83
CA ASP A 208 7.45 -13.22 12.09
C ASP A 208 6.10 -13.66 12.63
N LEU A 209 5.53 -12.90 13.56
CA LEU A 209 4.17 -13.15 14.07
C LEU A 209 3.11 -13.05 12.97
N VAL A 210 3.24 -12.06 12.08
CA VAL A 210 2.40 -11.97 10.87
C VAL A 210 2.55 -13.22 10.02
N TYR A 211 3.79 -13.68 9.77
CA TYR A 211 4.04 -14.91 9.01
C TYR A 211 3.34 -16.12 9.65
N LEU A 212 3.52 -16.32 10.96
CA LEU A 212 2.92 -17.44 11.70
C LEU A 212 1.40 -17.41 11.62
N HIS A 213 0.77 -16.25 11.86
CA HIS A 213 -0.68 -16.13 11.83
C HIS A 213 -1.26 -16.32 10.43
N VAL A 214 -0.66 -15.70 9.41
CA VAL A 214 -1.09 -15.89 8.01
C VAL A 214 -0.95 -17.35 7.60
N ASN A 215 0.15 -18.01 7.97
CA ASN A 215 0.34 -19.42 7.67
C ASN A 215 -0.72 -20.29 8.35
N GLY A 216 -1.01 -20.03 9.63
CA GLY A 216 -2.07 -20.72 10.37
C GLY A 216 -3.46 -20.52 9.76
N LEU A 217 -3.77 -19.33 9.21
CA LEU A 217 -5.02 -19.09 8.48
C LEU A 217 -5.10 -19.94 7.19
N VAL A 218 -4.01 -19.98 6.41
CA VAL A 218 -3.96 -20.78 5.17
C VAL A 218 -4.06 -22.27 5.47
N GLU A 219 -3.37 -22.79 6.48
CA GLU A 219 -3.46 -24.19 6.93
C GLU A 219 -4.85 -24.57 7.47
N SER A 220 -5.60 -23.56 7.92
CA SER A 220 -7.01 -23.68 8.29
C SER A 220 -7.95 -23.74 7.09
N GLY A 221 -7.44 -23.61 5.86
CA GLY A 221 -8.22 -23.70 4.63
C GLY A 221 -8.60 -22.35 4.01
N MET A 222 -8.06 -21.24 4.50
CA MET A 222 -8.28 -19.93 3.88
C MET A 222 -7.52 -19.81 2.55
N SER A 223 -8.16 -19.25 1.54
CA SER A 223 -7.46 -18.82 0.33
C SER A 223 -6.56 -17.62 0.65
N PRO A 224 -5.28 -17.60 0.23
CA PRO A 224 -4.43 -16.44 0.45
C PRO A 224 -4.98 -15.16 -0.21
N ALA A 225 -5.77 -15.28 -1.28
CA ALA A 225 -6.44 -14.14 -1.92
C ALA A 225 -7.47 -13.45 -1.02
N ASP A 226 -8.02 -14.16 -0.03
CA ASP A 226 -9.01 -13.66 0.92
C ASP A 226 -8.36 -13.09 2.19
N ILE A 227 -7.03 -13.08 2.25
CA ILE A 227 -6.23 -12.52 3.34
C ILE A 227 -5.53 -11.24 2.85
N GLY A 228 -5.51 -10.22 3.69
CA GLY A 228 -4.71 -9.02 3.48
C GLY A 228 -3.81 -8.73 4.66
N VAL A 229 -2.58 -8.30 4.40
CA VAL A 229 -1.68 -7.76 5.42
C VAL A 229 -1.50 -6.27 5.20
N ILE A 230 -1.84 -5.50 6.23
CA ILE A 230 -1.75 -4.04 6.22
C ILE A 230 -0.67 -3.61 7.21
N THR A 231 0.14 -2.64 6.82
CA THR A 231 1.08 -1.99 7.75
C THR A 231 1.30 -0.52 7.37
N PRO A 232 1.52 0.41 8.32
CA PRO A 232 1.70 1.82 7.99
C PRO A 232 3.01 2.12 7.23
N TYR A 233 3.97 1.20 7.27
CA TYR A 233 5.34 1.47 6.82
C TYR A 233 5.72 0.63 5.60
N LYS A 234 6.23 1.29 4.54
CA LYS A 234 6.66 0.62 3.31
C LYS A 234 7.76 -0.40 3.54
N LEU A 235 8.70 -0.10 4.44
CA LEU A 235 9.79 -1.03 4.78
C LEU A 235 9.26 -2.31 5.44
N GLN A 236 8.26 -2.19 6.34
CA GLN A 236 7.58 -3.36 6.90
C GLN A 236 6.82 -4.16 5.85
N ALA A 237 6.11 -3.48 4.94
CA ALA A 237 5.40 -4.17 3.85
C ALA A 237 6.38 -4.96 2.96
N GLY A 238 7.55 -4.38 2.66
CA GLY A 238 8.63 -5.05 1.94
C GLY A 238 9.18 -6.28 2.67
N LEU A 239 9.42 -6.17 3.98
CA LEU A 239 9.91 -7.27 4.82
C LEU A 239 8.90 -8.42 4.91
N ILE A 240 7.62 -8.11 5.11
CA ILE A 240 6.57 -9.15 5.14
C ILE A 240 6.43 -9.79 3.75
N LYS A 241 6.56 -9.00 2.69
CA LYS A 241 6.51 -9.50 1.31
C LYS A 241 7.68 -10.42 0.98
N SER A 242 8.88 -10.20 1.50
CA SER A 242 9.99 -11.14 1.32
C SER A 242 9.75 -12.48 2.03
N ARG A 243 9.03 -12.48 3.15
CA ARG A 243 8.71 -13.70 3.93
C ARG A 243 7.52 -14.49 3.38
N LEU A 244 6.47 -13.81 2.92
CA LEU A 244 5.20 -14.45 2.50
C LEU A 244 4.95 -14.40 0.99
N GLY A 245 5.49 -13.42 0.27
CA GLY A 245 5.08 -13.11 -1.10
C GLY A 245 5.39 -14.21 -2.13
N MET A 246 6.51 -14.92 -1.98
CA MET A 246 6.84 -16.05 -2.84
C MET A 246 5.98 -17.29 -2.51
N LYS A 247 5.71 -17.51 -1.23
CA LYS A 247 4.89 -18.65 -0.77
C LYS A 247 3.42 -18.49 -1.14
N TYR A 248 2.90 -17.26 -1.04
CA TYR A 248 1.51 -16.92 -1.30
C TYR A 248 1.40 -15.72 -2.25
N PRO A 249 1.56 -15.92 -3.57
CA PRO A 249 1.56 -14.81 -4.54
C PRO A 249 0.25 -14.04 -4.62
N SER A 250 -0.88 -14.68 -4.28
CA SER A 250 -2.20 -14.04 -4.25
C SER A 250 -2.52 -13.30 -2.93
N LEU A 251 -1.66 -13.43 -1.91
CA LEU A 251 -1.77 -12.68 -0.66
C LEU A 251 -1.49 -11.20 -0.93
N GLU A 252 -2.40 -10.35 -0.47
CA GLU A 252 -2.23 -8.91 -0.64
C GLU A 252 -1.49 -8.31 0.54
N ILE A 253 -0.32 -7.72 0.30
CA ILE A 253 0.51 -7.06 1.32
C ILE A 253 0.77 -5.63 0.87
N ASN A 254 0.30 -4.64 1.63
CA ASN A 254 0.43 -3.25 1.23
C ASN A 254 0.34 -2.29 2.43
N CYS A 255 0.66 -1.02 2.18
CA CYS A 255 0.40 0.04 3.13
C CYS A 255 -1.08 0.39 3.20
N VAL A 256 -1.49 1.07 4.27
CA VAL A 256 -2.88 1.54 4.47
C VAL A 256 -3.40 2.29 3.24
N ASP A 257 -2.64 3.22 2.68
CA ASP A 257 -3.04 4.00 1.49
C ASP A 257 -3.25 3.10 0.25
N GLY A 258 -2.53 1.99 0.16
CA GLY A 258 -2.63 1.05 -0.96
C GLY A 258 -3.79 0.06 -0.84
N PHE A 259 -4.43 -0.03 0.32
CA PHE A 259 -5.58 -0.92 0.59
C PHE A 259 -6.95 -0.23 0.48
N GLN A 260 -6.96 1.03 0.07
CA GLN A 260 -8.17 1.82 0.01
C GLN A 260 -9.14 1.28 -1.06
N GLY A 261 -10.44 1.27 -0.74
CA GLY A 261 -11.47 0.69 -1.60
C GLY A 261 -11.47 -0.84 -1.68
N ARG A 262 -10.49 -1.51 -1.05
CA ARG A 262 -10.38 -2.97 -1.00
C ARG A 262 -10.97 -3.51 0.29
N GLU A 263 -11.23 -4.81 0.33
CA GLU A 263 -11.73 -5.54 1.51
C GLU A 263 -11.29 -7.00 1.42
N LYS A 264 -11.11 -7.66 2.58
CA LYS A 264 -10.69 -9.06 2.68
C LYS A 264 -11.46 -9.79 3.78
N GLU A 265 -11.58 -11.11 3.66
CA GLU A 265 -12.20 -11.94 4.70
C GLU A 265 -11.43 -11.82 6.02
N ALA A 266 -10.09 -11.87 5.93
CA ALA A 266 -9.17 -11.66 7.05
C ALA A 266 -8.19 -10.53 6.77
N ILE A 267 -7.98 -9.65 7.74
CA ILE A 267 -6.91 -8.64 7.72
C ILE A 267 -5.97 -8.87 8.90
N VAL A 268 -4.66 -8.84 8.63
CA VAL A 268 -3.60 -8.83 9.64
C VAL A 268 -2.90 -7.47 9.61
N LEU A 269 -2.91 -6.75 10.71
CA LEU A 269 -2.37 -5.41 10.84
C LEU A 269 -1.10 -5.43 11.70
N SER A 270 0.06 -5.10 11.14
CA SER A 270 1.31 -4.91 11.88
C SER A 270 1.56 -3.42 12.13
N LEU A 271 1.61 -3.01 13.40
CA LEU A 271 1.75 -1.60 13.81
C LEU A 271 3.21 -1.12 13.85
N VAL A 272 4.18 -2.04 13.93
CA VAL A 272 5.64 -1.83 13.81
C VAL A 272 6.28 -1.12 15.01
N ARG A 273 5.62 -0.09 15.55
CA ARG A 273 6.22 0.81 16.54
C ARG A 273 6.40 0.11 17.87
N SER A 274 7.66 -0.05 18.27
CA SER A 274 8.08 -0.53 19.58
C SER A 274 9.36 0.22 19.97
N ASN A 275 9.24 1.16 20.91
CA ASN A 275 10.35 1.99 21.37
C ASN A 275 10.09 2.55 22.78
N THR A 276 11.17 2.78 23.53
CA THR A 276 11.11 3.28 24.92
C THR A 276 10.60 4.72 25.06
N ARG A 277 10.48 5.46 23.95
CA ARG A 277 10.02 6.85 23.93
C ARG A 277 8.50 6.99 23.78
N GLY A 278 7.78 5.90 23.53
CA GLY A 278 6.33 5.94 23.30
C GLY A 278 5.93 6.63 22.00
N GLU A 279 6.84 6.72 21.02
CA GLU A 279 6.57 7.39 19.77
C GLU A 279 5.80 6.48 18.80
N VAL A 280 4.60 6.89 18.39
CA VAL A 280 3.79 6.14 17.41
C VAL A 280 3.91 6.68 15.98
N GLY A 281 4.39 7.93 15.83
CA GLY A 281 4.64 8.55 14.52
C GLY A 281 3.41 8.56 13.61
N PHE A 282 3.50 7.90 12.46
CA PHE A 282 2.47 7.93 11.41
C PHE A 282 1.15 7.27 11.81
N LEU A 283 1.18 6.40 12.81
CA LEU A 283 0.00 5.79 13.42
C LEU A 283 -0.90 6.80 14.15
N ALA A 284 -0.41 8.01 14.45
CA ALA A 284 -1.19 9.04 15.13
C ALA A 284 -2.35 9.60 14.27
N GLU A 285 -2.39 9.31 12.97
CA GLU A 285 -3.48 9.72 12.09
C GLU A 285 -4.64 8.72 12.17
N ASN A 286 -5.67 9.05 12.96
CA ASN A 286 -6.83 8.19 13.21
C ASN A 286 -7.52 7.68 11.92
N GLN A 287 -7.57 8.50 10.87
CA GLN A 287 -8.14 8.15 9.57
C GLN A 287 -7.46 6.91 8.94
N ARG A 288 -6.14 6.76 9.11
CA ARG A 288 -5.39 5.60 8.59
C ARG A 288 -5.74 4.33 9.33
N ILE A 289 -5.85 4.43 10.65
CA ILE A 289 -6.26 3.32 11.51
C ILE A 289 -7.70 2.91 11.19
N ASN A 290 -8.59 3.89 10.99
CA ASN A 290 -9.96 3.63 10.56
C ASN A 290 -10.01 2.82 9.26
N VAL A 291 -9.26 3.27 8.24
CA VAL A 291 -9.20 2.54 6.96
C VAL A 291 -8.67 1.14 7.17
N ALA A 292 -7.55 0.96 7.89
CA ALA A 292 -6.96 -0.35 8.15
C ALA A 292 -7.94 -1.33 8.84
N ILE A 293 -8.63 -0.88 9.89
CA ILE A 293 -9.61 -1.68 10.65
C ILE A 293 -10.79 -2.08 9.74
N THR A 294 -11.32 -1.11 8.98
CA THR A 294 -12.55 -1.28 8.18
C THR A 294 -12.34 -2.06 6.87
N ARG A 295 -11.13 -2.58 6.61
CA ARG A 295 -10.87 -3.49 5.48
C ARG A 295 -11.27 -4.93 5.78
N ALA A 296 -11.38 -5.30 7.06
CA ALA A 296 -11.70 -6.66 7.50
C ALA A 296 -13.19 -6.95 7.37
N LYS A 297 -13.55 -8.15 6.91
CA LYS A 297 -14.92 -8.65 6.94
C LYS A 297 -15.22 -9.46 8.19
N ARG A 298 -14.53 -10.59 8.34
CA ARG A 298 -14.81 -11.60 9.37
C ARG A 298 -13.77 -11.63 10.48
N HIS A 299 -12.52 -11.29 10.17
CA HIS A 299 -11.41 -11.37 11.11
C HIS A 299 -10.42 -10.22 10.95
N LEU A 300 -10.10 -9.58 12.07
CA LEU A 300 -9.04 -8.59 12.19
C LEU A 300 -8.04 -9.04 13.26
N ALA A 301 -6.81 -9.35 12.84
CA ALA A 301 -5.68 -9.57 13.73
C ALA A 301 -4.79 -8.33 13.80
N ILE A 302 -4.34 -7.96 14.99
CA ILE A 302 -3.48 -6.81 15.23
C ILE A 302 -2.23 -7.31 15.93
N VAL A 303 -1.06 -7.04 15.35
CA VAL A 303 0.24 -7.34 15.93
C VAL A 303 0.88 -6.02 16.35
N CYS A 304 1.15 -5.86 17.64
CA CYS A 304 1.73 -4.62 18.16
C CYS A 304 2.37 -4.73 19.54
N ASP A 305 3.26 -3.79 19.83
CA ASP A 305 3.73 -3.53 21.19
C ASP A 305 2.78 -2.58 21.93
N ARG A 306 1.96 -3.12 22.84
CA ARG A 306 0.99 -2.31 23.59
C ARG A 306 1.65 -1.19 24.39
N SER A 307 2.84 -1.41 24.96
CA SER A 307 3.54 -0.40 25.77
C SER A 307 3.82 0.88 24.99
N THR A 308 4.21 0.75 23.71
CA THR A 308 4.46 1.88 22.81
C THR A 308 3.17 2.46 22.24
N ILE A 309 2.27 1.59 21.76
CA ILE A 309 1.04 2.01 21.07
C ILE A 309 0.07 2.74 22.00
N SER A 310 0.03 2.34 23.26
CA SER A 310 -0.85 2.94 24.28
C SER A 310 -0.46 4.36 24.69
N CYS A 311 0.73 4.85 24.29
CA CYS A 311 1.12 6.24 24.53
C CYS A 311 0.29 7.25 23.70
N ASN A 312 -0.39 6.80 22.64
CA ASN A 312 -1.36 7.62 21.90
C ASN A 312 -2.78 7.37 22.42
N ARG A 313 -3.51 8.44 22.76
CA ARG A 313 -4.86 8.36 23.34
C ARG A 313 -5.86 7.54 22.50
N PHE A 314 -5.90 7.76 21.18
CA PHE A 314 -6.84 7.06 20.32
C PHE A 314 -6.47 5.59 20.17
N LEU A 315 -5.19 5.30 19.95
CA LEU A 315 -4.71 3.92 19.87
C LEU A 315 -4.88 3.17 21.20
N ASN A 316 -4.66 3.81 22.35
CA ASN A 316 -4.93 3.20 23.65
C ASN A 316 -6.39 2.76 23.77
N THR A 317 -7.33 3.63 23.38
CA THR A 317 -8.76 3.24 23.39
C THR A 317 -9.06 2.08 22.44
N PHE A 318 -8.31 1.95 21.34
CA PHE A 318 -8.44 0.83 20.42
C PHE A 318 -7.87 -0.46 21.02
N ILE A 319 -6.70 -0.41 21.64
CA ILE A 319 -6.08 -1.55 22.32
C ILE A 319 -6.96 -2.03 23.48
N ASP A 320 -7.46 -1.12 24.33
CA ASP A 320 -8.40 -1.43 25.41
C ASP A 320 -9.67 -2.11 24.88
N TYR A 321 -10.19 -1.63 23.75
CA TYR A 321 -11.32 -2.25 23.09
C TYR A 321 -11.00 -3.67 22.60
N CYS A 322 -9.83 -3.88 22.00
CA CYS A 322 -9.40 -5.21 21.53
C CYS A 322 -9.23 -6.18 22.69
N ILE A 323 -8.67 -5.75 23.82
CA ILE A 323 -8.52 -6.57 25.03
C ILE A 323 -9.88 -6.97 25.59
N LYS A 324 -10.84 -6.05 25.58
CA LYS A 324 -12.18 -6.30 26.16
C LYS A 324 -13.08 -7.18 25.29
N ASN A 325 -12.98 -7.07 23.96
CA ASN A 325 -13.95 -7.65 23.03
C ASN A 325 -13.37 -8.70 22.06
N GLY A 326 -12.04 -8.85 22.03
CA GLY A 326 -11.33 -9.80 21.18
C GLY A 326 -10.57 -10.85 21.97
N GLU A 327 -9.92 -11.76 21.25
CA GLU A 327 -8.95 -12.68 21.81
C GLU A 327 -7.59 -11.98 21.95
N VAL A 328 -6.87 -12.21 23.05
CA VAL A 328 -5.53 -11.66 23.28
C VAL A 328 -4.54 -12.80 23.41
N ARG A 329 -3.44 -12.71 22.66
CA ARG A 329 -2.31 -13.64 22.72
C ARG A 329 -1.02 -12.86 22.92
N ALA A 330 -0.14 -13.39 23.76
CA ALA A 330 1.24 -12.93 23.83
C ALA A 330 2.07 -13.56 22.69
N ALA A 331 3.15 -12.90 22.29
CA ALA A 331 4.01 -13.35 21.18
C ALA A 331 4.44 -14.84 21.29
N PHE A 332 4.91 -15.29 22.46
CA PHE A 332 5.34 -16.69 22.68
C PHE A 332 4.24 -17.73 22.46
N GLN A 333 2.96 -17.36 22.64
CA GLN A 333 1.84 -18.28 22.43
C GLN A 333 1.60 -18.56 20.95
N CYS A 334 2.21 -17.79 20.05
CA CYS A 334 2.18 -18.02 18.61
C CYS A 334 3.34 -18.92 18.15
N GLU A 335 4.42 -19.05 18.94
CA GLU A 335 5.60 -19.86 18.58
C GLU A 335 5.35 -21.37 18.71
N GLY A 336 4.45 -21.79 19.62
CA GLY A 336 4.10 -23.20 19.83
C GLY A 336 3.29 -23.85 18.71
N ASP A 337 3.04 -23.13 17.62
CA ASP A 337 2.09 -23.54 16.57
C ASP A 337 2.76 -24.10 15.33
N ILE A 338 4.07 -23.93 15.19
CA ILE A 338 4.86 -24.43 14.07
C ILE A 338 6.24 -24.82 14.60
N ASP A 339 6.73 -26.01 14.22
CA ASP A 339 8.09 -26.48 14.51
C ASP A 339 9.12 -25.68 13.69
N VAL A 340 9.51 -24.50 14.18
CA VAL A 340 10.16 -23.44 13.39
C VAL A 340 11.66 -23.31 13.65
N GLY A 341 12.23 -24.08 14.57
CA GLY A 341 13.64 -23.96 14.98
C GLY A 341 14.68 -24.23 13.87
N GLN A 342 14.33 -25.01 12.83
CA GLN A 342 15.27 -25.37 11.75
C GLN A 342 15.05 -24.60 10.43
N ASN A 343 13.81 -24.26 10.07
CA ASN A 343 13.51 -23.61 8.79
C ASN A 343 13.84 -22.10 8.77
N ILE A 344 13.79 -21.40 9.91
CA ILE A 344 14.17 -19.98 9.99
C ILE A 344 15.66 -19.79 9.70
N LYS A 345 16.54 -20.66 10.22
CA LYS A 345 17.98 -20.55 9.95
C LYS A 345 18.32 -20.78 8.49
N GLN A 346 17.65 -21.71 7.81
CA GLN A 346 17.87 -21.96 6.39
C GLN A 346 17.34 -20.82 5.52
N ASN A 347 16.14 -20.29 5.80
CA ASN A 347 15.56 -19.21 5.02
C ASN A 347 16.28 -17.87 5.22
N ILE A 348 16.73 -17.55 6.45
CA ILE A 348 17.56 -16.35 6.69
C ILE A 348 18.86 -16.45 5.90
N LEU A 349 19.53 -17.61 5.94
CA LEU A 349 20.78 -17.83 5.22
C LEU A 349 20.61 -17.66 3.70
N PHE A 350 19.49 -18.15 3.15
CA PHE A 350 19.14 -18.04 1.72
C PHE A 350 18.81 -16.60 1.31
N THR A 351 18.09 -15.86 2.17
CA THR A 351 17.67 -14.47 1.88
C THR A 351 18.85 -13.49 1.97
N GLU A 352 19.77 -13.71 2.92
CA GLU A 352 21.02 -12.95 3.00
C GLU A 352 21.92 -13.23 1.78
N THR A 353 21.98 -14.47 1.30
CA THR A 353 22.76 -14.81 0.09
C THR A 353 22.19 -14.17 -1.17
N GLU A 354 20.87 -14.17 -1.37
CA GLU A 354 20.26 -13.49 -2.52
C GLU A 354 20.45 -11.97 -2.47
N SER A 355 20.29 -11.35 -1.30
CA SER A 355 20.52 -9.91 -1.11
C SER A 355 21.98 -9.52 -1.40
N MET A 356 22.94 -10.34 -0.97
CA MET A 356 24.36 -10.12 -1.29
C MET A 356 24.64 -10.30 -2.79
N LEU A 357 24.07 -11.32 -3.45
CA LEU A 357 24.25 -11.55 -4.88
C LEU A 357 23.63 -10.45 -5.75
N GLN A 358 22.48 -9.90 -5.35
CA GLN A 358 21.90 -8.74 -6.03
C GLN A 358 22.81 -7.51 -5.95
N LYS A 359 23.43 -7.26 -4.79
CA LYS A 359 24.41 -6.16 -4.64
C LYS A 359 25.66 -6.39 -5.47
N ILE A 360 26.18 -7.62 -5.50
CA ILE A 360 27.35 -7.99 -6.32
C ILE A 360 27.02 -7.78 -7.81
N ASN A 361 25.91 -8.33 -8.30
CA ASN A 361 25.51 -8.19 -9.70
C ASN A 361 25.22 -6.73 -10.09
N PHE A 362 24.68 -5.91 -9.17
CA PHE A 362 24.50 -4.48 -9.41
C PHE A 362 25.85 -3.77 -9.62
N HIS A 363 26.82 -4.00 -8.72
CA HIS A 363 28.15 -3.39 -8.84
C HIS A 363 28.95 -3.90 -10.04
N THR A 364 28.81 -5.18 -10.40
CA THR A 364 29.38 -5.75 -11.62
C THR A 364 28.84 -5.07 -12.88
N LYS A 365 27.53 -4.80 -12.90
CA LYS A 365 26.86 -4.14 -14.03
C LYS A 365 27.25 -2.67 -14.17
N GLU A 366 27.46 -1.97 -13.05
CA GLU A 366 28.00 -0.61 -13.03
C GLU A 366 29.45 -0.57 -13.51
N ALA A 367 30.29 -1.52 -13.07
CA ALA A 367 31.69 -1.62 -13.50
C ALA A 367 31.80 -1.88 -15.02
N ASN A 368 30.99 -2.80 -15.56
CA ASN A 368 30.95 -3.09 -17.00
C ASN A 368 30.47 -1.88 -17.82
N ARG A 369 29.46 -1.14 -17.35
CA ARG A 369 29.03 0.12 -18.00
C ARG A 369 30.12 1.18 -18.02
N TYR A 370 30.92 1.28 -16.97
CA TYR A 370 32.01 2.24 -16.87
C TYR A 370 33.19 1.87 -17.79
N ALA A 371 33.47 0.57 -17.94
CA ALA A 371 34.46 0.05 -18.88
C ALA A 371 34.05 0.29 -20.35
N ASP A 372 32.79 0.04 -20.70
CA ASP A 372 32.24 0.28 -22.04
C ASP A 372 32.31 1.77 -22.43
N ALA A 373 31.97 2.67 -21.50
CA ALA A 373 31.99 4.12 -21.72
C ALA A 373 33.41 4.68 -21.98
N LYS A 374 34.47 3.96 -21.57
CA LYS A 374 35.87 4.39 -21.73
C LYS A 374 36.68 3.62 -22.78
N HIS A 375 36.07 2.69 -23.53
CA HIS A 375 36.72 1.91 -24.60
C HIS A 375 37.99 1.16 -24.14
N PHE A 376 37.96 0.56 -22.94
CA PHE A 376 39.02 -0.33 -22.51
C PHE A 376 38.92 -1.70 -23.22
N PRO A 377 40.04 -2.32 -23.66
CA PRO A 377 40.00 -3.52 -24.50
C PRO A 377 39.76 -4.84 -23.73
N PHE A 378 39.44 -4.79 -22.43
CA PHE A 378 39.14 -5.99 -21.63
C PHE A 378 37.68 -5.96 -21.17
N GLY A 379 36.86 -6.80 -21.80
CA GLY A 379 35.52 -7.13 -21.33
C GLY A 379 35.47 -8.53 -20.73
N VAL A 380 34.88 -8.62 -19.53
CA VAL A 380 33.88 -9.61 -19.06
C VAL A 380 34.14 -9.96 -17.59
N VAL A 381 33.45 -9.27 -16.67
CA VAL A 381 33.12 -9.84 -15.36
C VAL A 381 31.76 -10.54 -15.52
N LYS A 382 31.74 -11.87 -15.40
CA LYS A 382 30.52 -12.68 -15.53
C LYS A 382 29.55 -12.41 -14.37
N ASN A 383 28.25 -12.39 -14.66
CA ASN A 383 27.21 -12.45 -13.64
C ASN A 383 27.31 -13.79 -12.90
N PHE A 384 27.15 -13.78 -11.58
CA PHE A 384 27.16 -15.01 -10.79
C PHE A 384 25.74 -15.61 -10.76
N GLU A 385 25.61 -16.88 -11.16
CA GLU A 385 24.40 -17.69 -11.03
C GLU A 385 24.65 -18.85 -10.05
N ILE A 386 23.64 -19.19 -9.24
CA ILE A 386 23.72 -20.27 -8.24
C ILE A 386 23.21 -21.56 -8.87
N HIS A 387 24.05 -22.60 -8.97
CA HIS A 387 23.60 -23.96 -9.29
C HIS A 387 23.59 -24.92 -8.08
N SER A 388 24.06 -24.46 -6.90
CA SER A 388 23.91 -25.14 -5.60
C SER A 388 24.34 -24.22 -4.44
N THR A 389 23.87 -24.49 -3.21
CA THR A 389 24.12 -23.71 -1.99
C THR A 389 25.63 -23.52 -1.72
N PRO A 390 26.19 -22.30 -1.84
CA PRO A 390 27.60 -22.06 -1.58
C PRO A 390 27.86 -21.91 -0.08
N THR A 391 28.99 -22.41 0.39
CA THR A 391 29.46 -22.21 1.77
C THR A 391 29.97 -20.79 1.99
N PHE A 392 29.83 -20.27 3.22
CA PHE A 392 30.20 -18.90 3.62
C PHE A 392 31.66 -18.53 3.29
N SER A 393 32.55 -19.52 3.24
CA SER A 393 33.96 -19.37 2.82
C SER A 393 34.11 -18.91 1.37
N THR A 394 33.25 -19.40 0.48
CA THR A 394 33.33 -19.16 -0.98
C THR A 394 32.90 -17.73 -1.32
N LEU A 395 31.90 -17.20 -0.62
CA LEU A 395 31.45 -15.81 -0.74
C LEU A 395 32.46 -14.82 -0.13
N ARG A 396 33.10 -15.19 0.98
CA ARG A 396 34.14 -14.38 1.61
C ARG A 396 35.36 -14.22 0.69
N HIS A 397 35.76 -15.28 -0.01
CA HIS A 397 36.86 -15.23 -0.98
C HIS A 397 36.55 -14.31 -2.17
N ALA A 398 35.33 -14.35 -2.71
CA ALA A 398 34.92 -13.47 -3.81
C ALA A 398 34.89 -11.98 -3.40
N ILE A 399 34.50 -11.67 -2.15
CA ILE A 399 34.52 -10.30 -1.63
C ILE A 399 35.96 -9.80 -1.44
N TYR A 400 36.88 -10.65 -0.98
CA TYR A 400 38.30 -10.30 -0.86
C TYR A 400 38.93 -10.01 -2.23
N GLU A 401 38.62 -10.78 -3.27
CA GLU A 401 39.10 -10.49 -4.64
C GLU A 401 38.57 -9.15 -5.18
N VAL A 402 37.27 -8.86 -5.02
CA VAL A 402 36.67 -7.60 -5.49
C VAL A 402 37.19 -6.38 -4.70
N GLN A 403 37.48 -6.53 -3.41
CA GLN A 403 38.09 -5.46 -2.60
C GLN A 403 39.57 -5.23 -2.96
N PHE A 404 40.33 -6.27 -3.30
CA PHE A 404 41.73 -6.13 -3.74
C PHE A 404 41.83 -5.38 -5.07
N VAL A 405 40.91 -5.60 -6.01
CA VAL A 405 40.83 -4.83 -7.26
C VAL A 405 40.57 -3.32 -6.98
N ARG A 406 39.86 -2.97 -5.90
CA ARG A 406 39.64 -1.56 -5.52
C ARG A 406 40.81 -0.91 -4.78
N PHE A 407 41.71 -1.69 -4.17
CA PHE A 407 42.82 -1.16 -3.36
C PHE A 407 44.17 -1.15 -4.10
N GLY A 408 44.38 -2.08 -5.05
CA GLY A 408 45.60 -2.14 -5.87
C GLY A 408 45.74 -0.96 -6.84
N ASP A 409 44.65 -0.60 -7.52
CA ASP A 409 44.67 0.44 -8.56
C ASP A 409 44.79 1.88 -8.00
N PHE A 410 44.54 2.08 -6.70
CA PHE A 410 44.59 3.39 -6.05
C PHE A 410 45.99 3.73 -5.50
N LEU A 411 46.84 2.72 -5.23
CA LEU A 411 48.19 2.91 -4.70
C LEU A 411 49.25 3.08 -5.80
N GLU A 412 49.03 2.54 -7.00
CA GLU A 412 49.95 2.74 -8.13
C GLU A 412 49.85 4.14 -8.77
N GLN A 413 48.72 4.85 -8.62
CA GLN A 413 48.59 6.24 -9.09
C GLN A 413 49.02 7.31 -8.06
N ALA A 414 49.12 6.97 -6.77
CA ALA A 414 49.55 7.90 -5.72
C ALA A 414 51.08 7.93 -5.52
N LEU A 415 51.83 7.02 -6.15
CA LEU A 415 53.30 6.96 -6.11
C LEU A 415 53.98 7.47 -7.39
N TYR A 416 53.20 8.02 -8.34
CA TYR A 416 53.71 8.58 -9.61
C TYR A 416 53.16 9.99 -9.93
N GLN A 417 52.68 10.71 -8.92
CA GLN A 417 52.48 12.17 -8.92
C GLN A 417 53.20 12.75 -7.70
#